data_AF-A0A8T4INR7-F1
#
_entry.id   AF-A0A8T4INR7-F1
#
_cell.length_a   1.000
_cell.length_b   1.000
_cell.length_c   1.000
_cell.angle_alpha   90.00
_cell.angle_beta   90.00
_cell.angle_gamma   90.00
#
_symmetry.space_group_name_H-M   'P 1'
#
loop_
_entity.id
_entity.type
_entity.pdbx_description
1 polymer ?
#
loop_
_entity_poly.entity_id
_entity_poly.type
_entity_poly.pdbx_seq_one_letter_code
_entity_poly.pdbx_strand_id
1 'polypeptide(L)'
;MAKLVIVITLGVMIYMWWRRSAIRAAIHEPVSVPTREEREAREVLGVGENADAATIRAAHKRLIADVHPDRGGSADRARRINAARDVLLRRKGG
;
A
#
# COMPACT_ATOMS: atom_id res chain seq x y z
N MET A 1 -16.38 42.75 -23.50
CA MET A 1 -14.95 42.53 -23.16
C MET A 1 -14.75 42.20 -21.68
N ALA A 2 -15.20 43.03 -20.72
CA ALA A 2 -14.94 42.84 -19.28
C ALA A 2 -15.46 41.52 -18.65
N LYS A 3 -16.60 40.98 -19.14
CA LYS A 3 -17.19 39.74 -18.60
C LYS A 3 -16.34 38.48 -18.85
N LEU A 4 -15.60 38.44 -19.96
CA LEU A 4 -14.77 37.28 -20.34
C LEU A 4 -13.53 37.16 -19.43
N VAL A 5 -12.96 38.29 -19.03
CA VAL A 5 -11.80 38.36 -18.12
C VAL A 5 -12.15 37.81 -16.75
N ILE A 6 -13.34 38.11 -16.23
CA ILE A 6 -13.82 37.63 -14.92
C ILE A 6 -14.03 36.12 -14.92
N VAL A 7 -14.56 35.54 -16.00
CA VAL A 7 -14.76 34.09 -16.10
C VAL A 7 -13.43 33.34 -16.13
N ILE A 8 -12.43 33.89 -16.85
CA ILE A 8 -11.10 33.29 -16.93
C ILE A 8 -10.39 33.36 -15.57
N THR A 9 -10.44 34.49 -14.88
CA THR A 9 -9.79 34.64 -13.57
C THR A 9 -10.43 33.72 -12.52
N LEU A 10 -11.76 33.60 -12.52
CA LEU A 10 -12.47 32.67 -11.64
C LEU A 10 -12.13 31.21 -11.96
N GLY A 11 -12.05 30.84 -13.24
CA GLY A 11 -11.64 29.50 -13.66
C GLY A 11 -10.21 29.15 -13.25
N VAL A 12 -9.26 30.09 -13.41
CA VAL A 12 -7.87 29.92 -12.95
C VAL A 12 -7.80 29.82 -11.43
N MET A 13 -8.61 30.59 -10.70
CA MET A 13 -8.64 30.56 -9.24
C MET A 13 -9.23 29.24 -8.70
N ILE A 14 -10.28 28.72 -9.33
CA ILE A 14 -10.86 27.40 -9.03
C ILE A 14 -9.87 26.28 -9.38
N TYR A 15 -9.20 26.36 -10.54
CA TYR A 15 -8.17 25.41 -10.96
C TYR A 15 -6.96 25.43 -10.01
N MET A 16 -6.51 26.61 -9.58
CA MET A 16 -5.43 26.74 -8.60
C MET A 16 -5.85 26.27 -7.21
N TRP A 17 -7.12 26.41 -6.84
CA TRP A 17 -7.67 25.84 -5.60
C TRP A 17 -7.69 24.32 -5.67
N TRP A 18 -8.14 23.71 -6.77
CA TRP A 18 -8.02 22.26 -7.01
C TRP A 18 -6.57 21.77 -7.00
N ARG A 19 -5.65 22.51 -7.64
CA ARG A 19 -4.22 22.18 -7.71
C ARG A 19 -3.50 22.33 -6.37
N ARG A 20 -3.88 23.31 -5.54
CA ARG A 20 -3.37 23.50 -4.16
C ARG A 20 -3.88 22.41 -3.21
N SER A 21 -5.13 21.97 -3.38
CA SER A 21 -5.73 20.87 -2.61
C SER A 21 -5.07 19.53 -2.90
N ALA A 22 -4.72 19.26 -4.16
CA ALA A 22 -3.95 18.07 -4.54
C ALA A 22 -2.54 18.04 -3.92
N ILE A 23 -1.89 19.21 -3.79
CA ILE A 23 -0.59 19.33 -3.11
C ILE A 23 -0.72 19.07 -1.60
N ARG A 24 -1.79 19.52 -0.95
CA ARG A 24 -2.03 19.24 0.49
C ARG A 24 -2.33 17.77 0.78
N ALA A 25 -3.03 17.09 -0.12
CA ALA A 25 -3.26 15.64 -0.03
C ALA A 25 -1.96 14.83 -0.23
N ALA A 26 -1.04 15.30 -1.09
CA ALA A 26 0.27 14.68 -1.28
C ALA A 26 1.29 14.96 -0.15
N ILE A 27 1.07 16.02 0.64
CA ILE A 27 1.97 16.42 1.74
C ILE A 27 1.50 15.84 3.10
N HIS A 28 0.29 15.31 3.19
CA HIS A 28 -0.23 14.63 4.37
C HIS A 28 -0.47 13.14 4.13
N GLU A 29 0.46 12.48 3.44
CA GLU A 29 0.66 11.06 3.68
C GLU A 29 1.38 10.98 5.03
N PRO A 30 0.72 10.54 6.13
CA PRO A 30 1.44 10.31 7.35
C PRO A 30 2.56 9.34 7.00
N VAL A 31 3.82 9.71 7.26
CA VAL A 31 4.95 8.78 7.14
C VAL A 31 4.62 7.65 8.09
N SER A 32 4.03 6.62 7.51
CA SER A 32 3.37 5.57 8.24
C SER A 32 4.51 4.65 8.61
N VAL A 33 5.19 4.96 9.72
CA VAL A 33 6.35 4.20 10.17
C VAL A 33 5.91 2.74 10.22
N PRO A 34 6.63 1.82 9.53
CA PRO A 34 6.27 0.42 9.54
C PRO A 34 6.26 -0.05 10.98
N THR A 35 5.15 -0.66 11.43
CA THR A 35 5.15 -1.29 12.75
C THR A 35 6.17 -2.43 12.75
N ARG A 36 6.63 -2.82 13.93
CA ARG A 36 7.50 -3.99 14.07
C ARG A 36 6.89 -5.24 13.41
N GLU A 37 5.60 -5.43 13.58
CA GLU A 37 4.83 -6.53 12.99
C GLU A 37 4.84 -6.51 11.46
N GLU A 38 4.79 -5.34 10.83
CA GLU A 38 4.87 -5.23 9.37
C GLU A 38 6.26 -5.53 8.84
N ARG A 39 7.32 -5.12 9.58
CA ARG A 39 8.69 -5.46 9.20
C ARG A 39 8.88 -6.97 9.23
N GLU A 40 8.46 -7.61 10.32
CA GLU A 40 8.49 -9.08 10.46
C GLU A 40 7.63 -9.77 9.37
N ALA A 41 6.45 -9.25 9.05
CA ALA A 41 5.62 -9.78 7.98
C ALA A 41 6.26 -9.66 6.58
N ARG A 42 6.95 -8.55 6.30
CA ARG A 42 7.71 -8.36 5.05
C ARG A 42 8.88 -9.33 4.95
N GLU A 43 9.59 -9.56 6.06
CA GLU A 43 10.68 -10.54 6.13
C GLU A 43 10.16 -11.97 5.87
N VAL A 44 9.01 -12.35 6.46
CA VAL A 44 8.37 -13.65 6.23
C VAL A 44 7.98 -13.86 4.76
N LEU A 45 7.46 -12.82 4.10
CA LEU A 45 7.06 -12.91 2.68
C LEU A 45 8.22 -12.65 1.70
N GLY A 46 9.36 -12.13 2.17
CA GLY A 46 10.49 -11.74 1.34
C GLY A 46 10.17 -10.59 0.39
N VAL A 47 9.38 -9.61 0.84
CA VAL A 47 8.95 -8.46 0.02
C VAL A 47 9.50 -7.15 0.56
N GLY A 48 9.82 -6.21 -0.32
CA GLY A 48 10.35 -4.89 0.06
C GLY A 48 9.31 -3.97 0.69
N GLU A 49 9.77 -2.87 1.29
CA GLU A 49 8.89 -1.88 1.95
C GLU A 49 7.85 -1.26 1.01
N ASN A 50 8.21 -1.13 -0.27
CA ASN A 50 7.38 -0.56 -1.33
C ASN A 50 6.48 -1.58 -2.04
N ALA A 51 6.47 -2.85 -1.61
CA ALA A 51 5.67 -3.89 -2.25
C ALA A 51 4.17 -3.54 -2.22
N ASP A 52 3.52 -3.59 -3.38
CA ASP A 52 2.09 -3.36 -3.51
C ASP A 52 1.29 -4.62 -3.11
N ALA A 53 -0.04 -4.47 -3.01
CA ALA A 53 -0.92 -5.58 -2.63
C ALA A 53 -0.85 -6.77 -3.61
N ALA A 54 -0.57 -6.51 -4.89
CA ALA A 54 -0.38 -7.55 -5.90
C ALA A 54 0.88 -8.37 -5.63
N THR A 55 2.01 -7.69 -5.37
CA THR A 55 3.30 -8.31 -5.02
C THR A 55 3.19 -9.13 -3.75
N ILE A 56 2.51 -8.62 -2.72
CA ILE A 56 2.26 -9.34 -1.46
C ILE A 56 1.48 -10.64 -1.72
N ARG A 57 0.41 -10.59 -2.52
CA ARG A 57 -0.39 -11.77 -2.89
C ARG A 57 0.39 -12.79 -3.72
N ALA A 58 1.22 -12.32 -4.65
CA ALA A 58 2.06 -13.18 -5.48
C ALA A 58 3.11 -13.92 -4.64
N ALA A 59 3.80 -13.21 -3.73
CA ALA A 59 4.76 -13.79 -2.80
C ALA A 59 4.12 -14.83 -1.87
N HIS A 60 2.94 -14.50 -1.32
CA HIS A 60 2.14 -15.42 -0.50
C HIS A 60 1.80 -16.71 -1.25
N LYS A 61 1.28 -16.61 -2.49
CA LYS A 61 0.92 -17.77 -3.30
C LYS A 61 2.12 -18.69 -3.57
N ARG A 62 3.27 -18.12 -3.90
CA ARG A 62 4.52 -18.88 -4.11
C ARG A 62 4.91 -19.64 -2.84
N LEU A 63 4.96 -18.95 -1.71
CA LEU A 63 5.39 -19.53 -0.45
C LEU A 63 4.44 -20.62 0.06
N ILE A 64 3.12 -20.45 -0.10
CA ILE A 64 2.14 -21.48 0.26
C ILE A 64 2.24 -22.71 -0.64
N ALA A 65 2.49 -22.52 -1.94
CA ALA A 65 2.72 -23.65 -2.85
C ALA A 65 3.96 -24.47 -2.47
N ASP A 66 4.98 -23.81 -1.91
CA ASP A 66 6.21 -24.45 -1.44
C ASP A 66 6.07 -25.14 -0.07
N VAL A 67 5.04 -24.82 0.71
CA VAL A 67 4.77 -25.50 1.99
C VAL A 67 4.10 -26.85 1.71
N HIS A 68 4.92 -27.85 1.37
CA HIS A 68 4.48 -29.23 1.21
C HIS A 68 4.77 -30.03 2.51
N PRO A 69 3.80 -30.74 3.09
CA PRO A 69 4.01 -31.56 4.30
C PRO A 69 5.14 -32.57 4.10
N ASP A 70 5.18 -33.22 2.94
CA ASP A 70 6.21 -34.23 2.62
C ASP A 70 7.62 -33.65 2.38
N ARG A 71 7.78 -32.32 2.29
CA ARG A 71 9.09 -31.64 2.18
C ARG A 71 9.47 -30.89 3.45
N GLY A 72 8.85 -31.23 4.59
CA GLY A 72 9.08 -30.55 5.87
C GLY A 72 8.38 -29.20 5.99
N GLY A 73 7.40 -28.92 5.13
CA GLY A 73 6.50 -27.78 5.26
C GLY A 73 5.52 -28.02 6.40
N SER A 74 5.76 -27.42 7.56
CA SER A 74 4.86 -27.56 8.70
C SER A 74 3.62 -26.66 8.60
N ALA A 75 2.50 -27.11 9.16
CA ALA A 75 1.31 -26.28 9.34
C ALA A 75 1.65 -24.93 10.00
N ASP A 76 2.64 -24.91 10.90
CA ASP A 76 3.15 -23.70 11.53
C ASP A 76 3.78 -22.72 10.54
N ARG A 77 4.50 -23.21 9.54
CA ARG A 77 5.08 -22.36 8.49
C ARG A 77 3.96 -21.74 7.64
N ALA A 78 2.98 -22.53 7.22
CA ALA A 78 1.82 -22.02 6.50
C ALA A 78 1.05 -20.97 7.32
N ARG A 79 0.84 -21.21 8.63
CA ARG A 79 0.22 -20.25 9.55
C ARG A 79 0.98 -18.92 9.60
N ARG A 80 2.32 -18.96 9.72
CA ARG A 80 3.15 -17.74 9.71
C ARG A 80 3.05 -16.97 8.39
N ILE A 81 3.07 -17.66 7.25
CA ILE A 81 2.93 -17.04 5.92
C ILE A 81 1.55 -16.38 5.76
N ASN A 82 0.48 -17.04 6.23
CA ASN A 82 -0.87 -16.48 6.19
C ASN A 82 -1.00 -15.23 7.08
N ALA A 83 -0.50 -15.30 8.32
CA ALA A 83 -0.50 -14.16 9.25
C ALA A 83 0.24 -12.95 8.68
N ALA A 84 1.41 -13.17 8.05
CA ALA A 84 2.19 -12.12 7.42
C ALA A 84 1.42 -11.41 6.28
N ARG A 85 0.73 -12.18 5.42
CA ARG A 85 -0.15 -11.60 4.39
C ARG A 85 -1.23 -10.73 5.02
N ASP A 86 -1.88 -11.22 6.06
CA ASP A 86 -3.03 -10.53 6.68
C ASP A 86 -2.60 -9.22 7.34
N VAL A 87 -1.43 -9.18 7.98
CA VAL A 87 -0.84 -7.95 8.53
C VAL A 87 -0.62 -6.91 7.43
N LEU A 88 0.01 -7.29 6.32
CA LEU A 88 0.36 -6.35 5.26
C LEU A 88 -0.86 -5.88 4.44
N LEU A 89 -1.83 -6.74 4.20
CA LEU A 89 -3.03 -6.38 3.43
C LEU A 89 -4.03 -5.54 4.24
N ARG A 90 -4.12 -5.72 5.56
CA ARG A 90 -5.01 -4.91 6.42
C ARG A 90 -4.66 -3.42 6.39
N ARG A 91 -3.38 -3.08 6.24
CA ARG A 91 -2.94 -1.68 6.16
C ARG A 91 -3.04 -1.08 4.76
N LYS A 92 -2.83 -1.89 3.71
CA LYS A 92 -2.90 -1.43 2.31
C LYS A 92 -4.32 -1.37 1.74
N GLY A 93 -5.33 -1.88 2.47
CA GLY A 93 -6.70 -2.02 1.98
C GLY A 93 -7.76 -1.87 3.07
N GLY A 94 -7.63 -0.84 3.90
CA GLY A 94 -8.76 -0.22 4.61
C GLY A 94 -9.14 1.08 3.90
#